data_AF-R8BHY1-F1
#
_entry.id   AF-R8BHY1-F1
#
_cell.length_a   1.000
_cell.length_b   1.000
_cell.length_c   1.000
_cell.angle_alpha   90.00
_cell.angle_beta   90.00
_cell.angle_gamma   90.00
#
_symmetry.space_group_name_H-M   'P 1'
#
loop_
_entity.id
_entity.type
_entity.pdbx_description
1 polymer ?
#
loop_
_entity_poly.entity_id
_entity_poly.type
_entity_poly.pdbx_seq_one_letter_code
_entity_poly.pdbx_strand_id
1 'polypeptide(L)'
;MAETSPFQLRGKLVVLGSVCNTVGFCTANWINYALYSGNGPFQWRFPLAFQLVFPLTVALFLPLAVESPRWLLLRDRYDDAKAALAKLHGKTENLEDRELNDELKSIWRTIQDERKDRVPISDVFLFRDSTQNMRRLLLSCGTQLMQVIAFPIKF
;
A
#
# COMPACT_ATOMS: atom_id res chain seq x y z
N MET A 1 -4.75 0.20 -1.12
CA MET A 1 -4.32 -0.62 -2.28
C MET A 1 -4.78 -2.07 -2.21
N ALA A 2 -4.83 -2.70 -1.02
CA ALA A 2 -5.23 -4.11 -0.86
C ALA A 2 -6.75 -4.39 -0.90
N GLU A 3 -7.60 -3.39 -1.12
CA GLU A 3 -9.07 -3.56 -1.06
C GLU A 3 -9.80 -2.98 -2.28
N THR A 4 -9.11 -2.26 -3.16
CA THR A 4 -9.68 -1.47 -4.28
C THR A 4 -9.51 -2.09 -5.65
N SER A 5 -8.93 -3.27 -5.77
CA SER A 5 -8.57 -3.81 -7.10
C SER A 5 -8.93 -5.29 -7.21
N PRO A 6 -9.36 -5.78 -8.39
CA PRO A 6 -9.43 -7.20 -8.67
C PRO A 6 -8.07 -7.84 -8.37
N PHE A 7 -8.05 -9.08 -7.86
CA PHE A 7 -6.85 -9.81 -7.43
C PHE A 7 -5.66 -9.71 -8.43
N GLN A 8 -5.94 -9.62 -9.73
CA GLN A 8 -4.95 -9.55 -10.79
C GLN A 8 -4.30 -8.16 -11.01
N LEU A 9 -4.96 -7.07 -10.61
CA LEU A 9 -4.49 -5.70 -10.83
C LEU A 9 -3.76 -5.09 -9.62
N ARG A 10 -3.98 -5.61 -8.41
CA ARG A 10 -3.36 -5.08 -7.18
C ARG A 10 -1.84 -5.23 -7.20
N GLY A 11 -1.36 -6.43 -7.57
CA GLY A 11 0.07 -6.68 -7.70
C GLY A 11 0.70 -5.80 -8.78
N LYS A 12 0.00 -5.61 -9.91
CA LYS A 12 0.50 -4.84 -11.05
C LYS A 12 0.65 -3.35 -10.73
N LEU A 13 -0.30 -2.76 -9.99
CA LEU A 13 -0.23 -1.36 -9.56
C LEU A 13 0.87 -1.12 -8.52
N VAL A 14 0.99 -2.02 -7.53
CA VAL A 14 2.04 -1.94 -6.51
C VAL A 14 3.41 -2.10 -7.15
N VAL A 15 3.58 -3.10 -8.02
CA VAL A 15 4.83 -3.34 -8.75
C VAL A 15 5.15 -2.18 -9.68
N LEU A 16 4.18 -1.59 -10.38
CA LEU A 16 4.41 -0.41 -11.21
C LEU A 16 4.91 0.79 -10.39
N GLY A 17 4.33 1.01 -9.20
CA GLY A 17 4.80 2.03 -8.27
C GLY A 17 6.24 1.78 -7.81
N SER A 18 6.55 0.54 -7.42
CA SER A 18 7.91 0.14 -7.04
C SER A 18 8.91 0.26 -8.18
N VAL A 19 8.54 -0.13 -9.41
CA VAL A 19 9.39 -0.01 -10.60
C VAL A 19 9.66 1.45 -10.92
N CYS A 20 8.64 2.32 -10.86
CA CYS A 20 8.81 3.76 -11.05
C CYS A 20 9.77 4.36 -10.00
N ASN A 21 9.62 3.99 -8.74
CA ASN A 21 10.52 4.39 -7.66
C ASN A 21 11.96 3.90 -7.90
N THR A 22 12.14 2.64 -8.28
CA THR A 22 13.47 2.08 -8.57
C THR A 22 14.13 2.77 -9.76
N VAL A 23 13.40 3.04 -10.84
CA VAL A 23 13.91 3.79 -12.01
C VAL A 23 14.34 5.18 -11.58
N GLY A 24 13.54 5.89 -10.77
CA GLY A 24 13.91 7.20 -10.23
C GLY A 24 15.19 7.18 -9.40
N PHE A 25 15.34 6.16 -8.56
CA PHE A 25 16.56 5.96 -7.78
C PHE A 25 17.77 5.64 -8.67
N CYS A 26 17.61 4.80 -9.69
CA CYS A 26 18.66 4.49 -10.67
C CYS A 26 19.09 5.75 -11.43
N THR A 27 18.16 6.56 -11.93
CA THR A 27 18.47 7.82 -12.61
C THR A 27 19.18 8.81 -11.68
N ALA A 28 18.74 8.93 -10.42
CA ALA A 28 19.41 9.77 -9.42
C ALA A 28 20.87 9.34 -9.17
N ASN A 29 21.13 8.02 -9.11
CA ASN A 29 22.48 7.48 -8.93
C ASN A 29 23.36 7.71 -10.17
N TRP A 30 22.81 7.55 -11.38
CA TRP A 30 23.53 7.85 -12.62
C TRP A 30 23.91 9.34 -12.73
N ILE A 31 23.01 10.24 -12.33
CA ILE A 31 23.32 11.67 -12.31
C ILE A 31 24.36 11.99 -11.23
N ASN A 32 24.28 11.36 -10.06
CA ASN A 32 25.29 11.53 -9.01
C ASN A 32 26.68 11.05 -9.48
N TYR A 33 26.74 9.93 -10.20
CA TYR A 33 27.96 9.45 -10.84
C TYR A 33 28.49 10.43 -11.91
N ALA A 34 27.61 10.98 -12.75
CA ALA A 34 27.99 11.99 -13.74
C ALA A 34 28.50 13.30 -13.11
N LEU A 35 27.97 13.66 -11.93
CA LEU A 35 28.35 14.86 -11.18
C LEU A 35 29.53 14.64 -10.23
N TYR A 36 30.09 13.42 -10.17
CA TYR A 36 31.21 13.05 -9.30
C TYR A 36 32.47 13.90 -9.54
N SER A 37 32.64 14.43 -10.76
CA SER A 37 33.79 15.28 -11.12
C SER A 37 33.61 16.76 -10.74
N GLY A 38 32.43 17.19 -10.27
CA GLY A 38 32.12 18.58 -9.96
C GLY A 38 32.37 18.91 -8.48
N ASN A 39 33.49 19.56 -8.16
CA ASN A 39 33.76 20.07 -6.81
C ASN A 39 32.84 21.27 -6.50
N GLY A 40 31.73 21.02 -5.80
CA GLY A 40 30.88 22.11 -5.30
C GLY A 40 29.71 21.66 -4.41
N PRO A 41 29.11 22.59 -3.64
CA PRO A 41 27.95 22.31 -2.77
C PRO A 41 26.68 21.91 -3.55
N PHE A 42 26.71 22.00 -4.88
CA PHE A 42 25.63 21.56 -5.76
C PHE A 42 25.55 20.03 -5.86
N GLN A 43 26.66 19.33 -5.65
CA GLN A 43 26.78 17.87 -5.83
C GLN A 43 25.86 17.06 -4.91
N TRP A 44 25.67 17.51 -3.67
CA TRP A 44 24.84 16.81 -2.69
C TRP A 44 23.39 17.32 -2.62
N ARG A 45 23.14 18.57 -3.05
CA ARG A 45 21.80 19.19 -3.04
C ARG A 45 20.95 18.74 -4.23
N PHE A 46 21.59 18.53 -5.38
CA PHE A 46 20.90 18.16 -6.62
C PHE A 46 20.25 16.76 -6.54
N PRO A 47 20.93 15.70 -6.05
CA PRO A 47 20.30 14.39 -5.89
C PRO A 47 19.11 14.41 -4.92
N LEU A 48 19.23 15.19 -3.83
CA LEU A 48 18.17 15.33 -2.83
C LEU A 48 16.93 16.04 -3.39
N ALA A 49 17.14 17.12 -4.16
CA ALA A 49 16.05 17.83 -4.82
C ALA A 49 15.38 16.96 -5.90
N PHE A 50 16.16 16.17 -6.65
CA PHE A 50 15.63 15.28 -7.68
C PHE A 50 14.84 14.10 -7.09
N GLN A 51 15.25 13.58 -5.93
CA GLN A 51 14.49 12.54 -5.20
C GLN A 51 13.09 13.00 -4.81
N LEU A 52 12.86 14.30 -4.60
CA LEU A 52 11.54 14.86 -4.27
C LEU A 52 10.59 14.95 -5.47
N VAL A 53 11.10 14.89 -6.71
CA VAL A 53 10.26 15.02 -7.92
C VAL A 53 9.28 13.84 -8.05
N PHE A 54 9.71 12.63 -7.67
CA PHE A 54 8.88 11.42 -7.72
C PHE A 54 7.68 11.47 -6.75
N PRO A 55 7.85 11.72 -5.44
CA PRO A 55 6.70 11.83 -4.53
C PRO A 55 5.81 13.03 -4.87
N LEU A 56 6.35 14.14 -5.39
CA LEU A 56 5.54 15.27 -5.86
C LEU A 56 4.67 14.89 -7.06
N THR A 57 5.22 14.13 -8.01
CA THR A 57 4.47 13.63 -9.16
C THR A 57 3.35 12.71 -8.68
N VAL A 58 3.63 11.77 -7.77
CA VAL A 58 2.60 10.91 -7.17
C VAL A 58 1.54 11.71 -6.43
N ALA A 59 1.92 12.75 -5.67
CA ALA A 59 1.00 13.62 -4.97
C ALA A 59 0.07 14.38 -5.94
N LEU A 60 0.57 14.76 -7.12
CA LEU A 60 -0.23 15.38 -8.17
C LEU A 60 -1.26 14.42 -8.79
N PHE A 61 -0.91 13.13 -8.93
CA PHE A 61 -1.82 12.10 -9.45
C PHE A 61 -2.74 11.48 -8.39
N LEU A 62 -2.48 11.72 -7.10
CA LEU A 62 -3.29 11.25 -5.99
C LEU A 62 -4.79 11.66 -6.09
N PRO A 63 -5.17 12.90 -6.44
CA PRO A 63 -6.58 13.26 -6.59
C PRO A 63 -7.29 12.58 -7.77
N LEU A 64 -6.55 12.05 -8.75
CA LEU A 64 -7.13 11.30 -9.88
C LEU A 64 -7.34 9.81 -9.53
N ALA A 65 -6.77 9.33 -8.43
CA ALA A 65 -6.94 7.96 -7.99
C ALA A 65 -8.31 7.77 -7.34
N VAL A 66 -9.08 6.79 -7.82
CA VAL A 66 -10.31 6.35 -7.16
C VAL A 66 -9.97 5.82 -5.76
N GLU A 67 -10.61 6.40 -4.73
CA GLU A 67 -10.49 5.94 -3.34
C GLU A 67 -11.00 4.50 -3.18
N SER A 68 -10.55 3.79 -2.13
CA SER A 68 -11.00 2.40 -1.93
C SER A 68 -12.46 2.33 -1.48
N PRO A 69 -13.30 1.47 -2.12
CA PRO A 69 -14.70 1.33 -1.74
C PRO A 69 -14.84 0.82 -0.31
N ARG A 70 -13.90 -0.01 0.17
CA ARG A 70 -13.87 -0.45 1.57
C ARG A 70 -13.54 0.68 2.55
N TRP A 71 -12.66 1.61 2.21
CA TRP A 71 -12.38 2.77 3.07
C TRP A 71 -13.58 3.72 3.13
N LEU A 72 -14.29 3.89 2.02
CA LEU A 72 -15.54 4.64 1.98
C LEU A 72 -16.63 3.97 2.84
N LEU A 73 -16.75 2.64 2.78
CA LEU A 73 -17.65 1.87 3.66
C LEU A 73 -17.25 1.93 5.14
N LEU A 74 -15.95 1.99 5.46
CA LEU A 74 -15.47 2.17 6.84
C LEU A 74 -15.84 3.54 7.43
N ARG A 75 -16.01 4.55 6.55
CA ARG A 75 -16.48 5.91 6.90
C ARG A 75 -18.00 6.08 6.76
N ASP A 76 -18.74 4.97 6.62
CA ASP A 76 -20.20 4.95 6.44
C ASP A 76 -20.71 5.72 5.19
N ARG A 77 -19.84 5.94 4.19
CA ARG A 77 -20.17 6.60 2.91
C ARG A 77 -20.51 5.58 1.83
N TYR A 78 -21.74 5.08 1.85
CA TYR A 78 -22.21 4.02 0.96
C TYR A 78 -22.34 4.44 -0.52
N ASP A 79 -22.91 5.62 -0.79
CA ASP A 79 -23.13 6.08 -2.17
C ASP A 79 -21.82 6.31 -2.91
N ASP A 80 -20.84 6.89 -2.23
CA ASP A 80 -19.49 7.08 -2.76
C ASP A 80 -18.77 5.76 -2.99
N ALA A 81 -18.97 4.78 -2.09
CA ALA A 81 -18.41 3.44 -2.26
C ALA A 81 -19.00 2.74 -3.49
N LYS A 82 -20.31 2.90 -3.74
CA LYS A 82 -20.98 2.39 -4.94
C LYS A 82 -20.41 3.03 -6.21
N ALA A 83 -20.24 4.35 -6.22
CA ALA A 83 -19.66 5.09 -7.34
C ALA A 83 -18.20 4.69 -7.61
N ALA A 84 -17.39 4.50 -6.55
CA ALA A 84 -16.01 4.03 -6.67
C ALA A 84 -15.92 2.59 -7.23
N LEU A 85 -16.81 1.70 -6.79
CA LEU A 85 -16.87 0.31 -7.26
C LEU A 85 -17.34 0.22 -8.73
N ALA A 86 -18.28 1.08 -9.14
CA ALA A 86 -18.72 1.20 -10.53
C ALA A 86 -17.58 1.70 -11.46
N LYS A 87 -16.83 2.71 -11.02
CA LYS A 87 -15.64 3.20 -11.74
C LYS A 87 -14.56 2.12 -11.87
N LEU A 88 -14.38 1.29 -10.84
CA LEU A 88 -13.39 0.21 -10.84
C LEU A 88 -13.72 -0.89 -11.85
N HIS A 89 -15.00 -1.25 -11.99
CA HIS A 89 -15.45 -2.25 -12.96
C HIS A 89 -15.47 -1.73 -14.41
N GLY A 90 -15.12 -0.46 -14.65
CA GLY A 90 -15.03 0.13 -15.99
C GLY A 90 -16.37 0.22 -16.72
N LYS A 91 -17.48 0.04 -16.01
CA LYS A 91 -18.83 -0.03 -16.59
C LYS A 91 -19.61 1.21 -16.19
N THR A 92 -19.51 2.20 -17.07
CA THR A 92 -20.40 3.34 -17.11
C THR A 92 -21.83 2.84 -17.36
N GLU A 93 -22.67 2.96 -16.33
CA GLU A 93 -24.13 3.11 -16.39
C GLU A 93 -25.05 1.91 -16.68
N ASN A 94 -24.60 0.68 -16.99
CA ASN A 94 -25.56 -0.39 -17.34
C ASN A 94 -25.18 -1.84 -16.95
N LEU A 95 -24.62 -2.07 -15.77
CA LEU A 95 -24.81 -3.39 -15.15
C LEU A 95 -25.92 -3.33 -14.14
N GLU A 96 -26.75 -4.36 -14.18
CA GLU A 96 -27.68 -4.76 -13.15
C GLU A 96 -27.15 -4.33 -11.77
N ASP A 97 -27.78 -3.28 -11.21
CA ASP A 97 -27.51 -2.74 -9.88
C ASP A 97 -27.37 -3.85 -8.82
N ARG A 98 -27.95 -5.02 -9.10
CA ARG A 98 -27.95 -6.21 -8.29
C ARG A 98 -26.56 -6.80 -8.04
N GLU A 99 -25.76 -7.10 -9.07
CA GLU A 99 -24.46 -7.75 -8.86
C GLU A 99 -23.51 -6.84 -8.06
N LEU A 100 -23.50 -5.56 -8.41
CA LEU A 100 -22.65 -4.56 -7.76
C LEU A 100 -23.10 -4.27 -6.32
N ASN A 101 -24.41 -4.22 -6.07
CA ASN A 101 -24.95 -4.11 -4.71
C ASN A 101 -24.70 -5.37 -3.88
N ASP A 102 -24.73 -6.56 -4.49
CA ASP A 102 -24.47 -7.82 -3.80
C ASP A 102 -23.00 -7.93 -3.40
N GLU A 103 -22.07 -7.53 -4.27
CA GLU A 103 -20.65 -7.41 -3.93
C GLU A 103 -20.41 -6.38 -2.82
N LEU A 104 -20.99 -5.18 -2.93
CA LEU A 104 -20.86 -4.13 -1.92
C LEU A 104 -21.43 -4.58 -0.55
N LYS A 105 -22.55 -5.30 -0.56
CA LYS A 105 -23.16 -5.88 0.64
C LYS A 105 -22.29 -6.98 1.25
N SER A 106 -21.64 -7.80 0.43
CA SER A 106 -20.69 -8.82 0.90
C SER A 106 -19.51 -8.18 1.63
N ILE A 107 -18.92 -7.12 1.05
CA ILE A 107 -17.81 -6.37 1.64
C ILE A 107 -18.25 -5.74 2.97
N TRP A 108 -19.45 -5.16 3.00
CA TRP A 108 -19.97 -4.56 4.21
C TRP A 108 -20.17 -5.57 5.35
N ARG A 109 -20.66 -6.78 5.05
CA ARG A 109 -20.77 -7.86 6.05
C ARG A 109 -19.40 -8.24 6.61
N THR A 110 -18.39 -8.42 5.76
CA THR A 110 -17.03 -8.73 6.23
C THR A 110 -16.48 -7.65 7.16
N ILE A 111 -16.71 -6.36 6.86
CA ILE A 111 -16.30 -5.26 7.74
C ILE A 111 -17.03 -5.31 9.08
N GLN A 112 -18.33 -5.64 9.09
CA GLN A 112 -19.11 -5.78 10.32
C GLN A 112 -18.64 -6.95 11.18
N ASP A 113 -18.32 -8.08 10.54
CA ASP A 113 -17.79 -9.26 11.22
C ASP A 113 -16.39 -8.96 11.80
N GLU A 114 -15.51 -8.30 11.05
CA GLU A 114 -14.21 -7.83 11.55
C GLU A 114 -14.34 -6.80 12.69
N ARG A 115 -15.36 -5.93 12.67
CA ARG A 115 -15.61 -4.98 13.77
C ARG A 115 -16.02 -5.72 15.05
N LYS A 116 -16.80 -6.80 14.93
CA LYS A 116 -17.23 -7.62 16.07
C LYS A 116 -16.11 -8.51 16.59
N ASP A 117 -15.27 -9.03 15.71
CA ASP A 117 -14.14 -9.93 16.03
C ASP A 117 -12.86 -9.17 16.41
N ARG A 118 -12.94 -7.86 16.71
CA ARG A 118 -11.79 -7.11 17.22
C ARG A 118 -11.41 -7.62 18.61
N VAL A 119 -10.50 -8.59 18.62
CA VAL A 119 -9.77 -8.99 19.82
C VAL A 119 -9.02 -7.78 20.38
N PRO A 120 -9.20 -7.44 21.67
CA PRO A 120 -8.49 -6.34 22.27
C PRO A 120 -7.00 -6.66 22.28
N ILE A 121 -6.18 -5.63 22.04
CA ILE A 121 -4.72 -5.76 21.94
C ILE A 121 -4.14 -6.40 23.22
N SER A 122 -4.78 -6.17 24.38
CA SER A 122 -4.44 -6.79 25.66
C SER A 122 -4.54 -8.31 25.65
N ASP A 123 -5.53 -8.90 24.96
CA ASP A 123 -5.72 -10.36 24.90
C ASP A 123 -4.70 -11.02 23.97
N VAL A 124 -4.27 -10.30 22.93
CA VAL A 124 -3.16 -10.72 22.07
C VAL A 124 -1.85 -10.77 22.87
N PHE A 125 -1.58 -9.78 23.74
CA PHE A 125 -0.39 -9.76 24.61
C PHE A 125 -0.45 -10.78 25.77
N LEU A 126 -1.64 -11.12 26.25
CA LEU A 126 -1.83 -12.07 27.35
C LEU A 126 -1.66 -13.55 26.95
N PHE A 127 -1.17 -13.84 25.74
CA PHE A 127 -0.97 -15.21 25.22
C PHE A 127 -2.25 -16.08 25.25
N ARG A 128 -3.43 -15.46 25.31
CA ARG A 128 -4.73 -16.15 25.48
C ARG A 128 -5.51 -16.26 24.17
N ASP A 129 -4.86 -16.03 23.04
CA ASP A 129 -5.50 -16.04 21.74
C ASP A 129 -5.43 -17.43 21.07
N SER A 130 -6.59 -17.95 20.64
CA SER A 130 -6.74 -19.26 19.98
C SER A 130 -5.99 -19.34 18.64
N THR A 131 -5.76 -18.21 17.98
CA THR A 131 -5.18 -18.17 16.62
C THR A 131 -3.65 -18.18 16.57
N GLN A 132 -2.96 -18.20 17.72
CA GLN A 132 -1.48 -18.27 17.81
C GLN A 132 -0.75 -17.15 17.03
N ASN A 133 -1.40 -16.01 16.80
CA ASN A 133 -0.85 -14.88 16.04
C ASN A 133 0.47 -14.37 16.62
N MET A 134 0.62 -14.37 17.95
CA MET A 134 1.88 -13.98 18.60
C MET A 134 3.02 -14.96 18.33
N ARG A 135 2.74 -16.27 18.19
CA ARG A 135 3.77 -17.24 17.79
C ARG A 135 4.23 -16.97 16.36
N ARG A 136 3.32 -16.62 15.45
CA ARG A 136 3.68 -16.23 14.06
C ARG A 136 4.50 -14.94 14.03
N LEU A 137 4.13 -13.96 14.85
CA LEU A 137 4.84 -12.69 14.97
C LEU A 137 6.27 -12.89 15.51
N LEU A 138 6.42 -13.68 16.58
CA LEU A 138 7.71 -14.01 17.18
C LEU A 138 8.60 -14.79 16.22
N LEU A 139 8.03 -15.73 15.45
CA LEU A 139 8.77 -16.44 14.41
C LEU A 139 9.27 -15.48 13.32
N SER A 140 8.41 -14.59 12.80
CA SER A 140 8.82 -13.63 11.77
C SER A 140 9.88 -12.64 12.27
N CYS A 141 9.73 -12.13 13.50
CA CYS A 141 10.70 -11.24 14.11
C CYS A 141 12.03 -11.96 14.38
N GLY A 142 11.97 -13.19 14.90
CA GLY A 142 13.13 -14.04 15.14
C GLY A 142 13.92 -14.35 13.86
N THR A 143 13.24 -14.63 12.75
CA THR A 143 13.91 -14.84 11.45
C THR A 143 14.62 -13.58 10.97
N GLN A 144 14.01 -12.40 11.11
CA GLN A 144 14.63 -11.14 10.72
C GLN A 144 15.86 -10.79 11.57
N LEU A 145 15.79 -11.07 12.88
CA LEU A 145 16.93 -10.87 13.79
C LEU A 145 18.08 -11.83 13.45
N MET A 146 17.79 -13.09 13.13
CA MET A 146 18.82 -14.03 12.66
C MET A 146 19.49 -13.55 11.37
N GLN A 147 18.75 -12.98 10.42
CA GLN A 147 19.34 -12.44 9.19
C GLN A 147 20.31 -11.30 9.46
N VAL A 148 19.98 -10.38 10.38
CA VAL A 148 20.85 -9.24 10.74
C VAL A 148 22.09 -9.67 11.52
N ILE A 149 21.97 -10.70 12.36
CA ILE A 149 23.10 -11.24 13.15
C ILE A 149 24.04 -12.10 12.29
N ALA A 150 23.48 -12.88 11.36
CA ALA A 150 24.26 -13.77 10.49
C ALA A 150 25.04 -13.05 9.39
N PHE A 151 24.56 -11.89 8.93
CA PHE A 151 25.29 -11.00 8.03
C PHE A 151 25.64 -9.70 8.76
N PRO A 152 26.66 -9.70 9.64
CA PRO A 152 27.17 -8.45 10.18
C PRO A 152 27.72 -7.67 8.99
N ILE A 153 27.04 -6.57 8.65
CA ILE A 153 27.46 -5.61 7.63
C ILE A 153 28.84 -5.11 8.06
N LYS A 154 29.90 -5.68 7.48
CA LYS A 154 31.25 -5.13 7.54
C LYS A 154 31.25 -3.90 6.63
N PHE A 155 31.36 -2.73 7.27
CA PHE A 155 31.76 -1.49 6.63
C PHE A 155 33.18 -1.62 6.04
#